data_AF-A0A957A2V6-F1
#
_entry.id   AF-A0A957A2V6-F1
#
_cell.length_a   1.000
_cell.length_b   1.000
_cell.length_c   1.000
_cell.angle_alpha   90.00
_cell.angle_beta   90.00
_cell.angle_gamma   90.00
#
_symmetry.space_group_name_H-M   'P 1'
#
loop_
_entity.id
_entity.type
_entity.pdbx_description
1 polymer ?
#
loop_
_entity_poly.entity_id
_entity_poly.type
_entity_poly.pdbx_seq_one_letter_code
_entity_poly.pdbx_strand_id
1 'polypeptide(L)'
;MSQPRAERPQVPDGYGMPDDDEGMLPWSWAENQLLTAANYWFATVRPDGRPSTSPVWGIWHEGALYFDGSDQSRRMKNIAANPRVAVHLESGDNVAILEGSAA
;
A
#
# COMPACT_ATOMS: atom_id res chain seq x y z
N MET A 1 -15.33 -9.79 4.47
CA MET A 1 -14.91 -9.46 3.09
C MET A 1 -14.22 -10.68 2.51
N SER A 2 -14.32 -10.95 1.20
CA SER A 2 -13.58 -12.04 0.56
C SER A 2 -12.09 -11.70 0.52
N GLN A 3 -11.22 -12.69 0.65
CA GLN A 3 -9.78 -12.47 0.51
C GLN A 3 -9.45 -11.93 -0.89
N PRO A 4 -8.48 -11.01 -1.02
CA PRO A 4 -7.99 -10.56 -2.32
C PRO A 4 -7.43 -11.72 -3.15
N ARG A 5 -7.67 -11.67 -4.46
CA ARG A 5 -7.09 -12.61 -5.41
C ARG A 5 -5.66 -12.20 -5.71
N ALA A 6 -4.74 -13.16 -5.67
CA ALA A 6 -3.37 -12.93 -6.13
C ALA A 6 -3.35 -12.85 -7.66
N GLU A 7 -2.71 -11.80 -8.19
CA GLU A 7 -2.58 -11.53 -9.62
C GLU A 7 -1.16 -11.06 -9.93
N ARG A 8 -0.72 -11.26 -11.17
CA ARG A 8 0.58 -10.78 -11.64
C ARG A 8 0.49 -9.35 -12.18
N PRO A 9 1.57 -8.57 -12.11
CA PRO A 9 1.64 -7.28 -12.78
C PRO A 9 1.38 -7.42 -14.28
N GLN A 10 0.59 -6.49 -14.83
CA GLN A 10 0.42 -6.39 -16.27
C GLN A 10 1.72 -5.81 -16.87
N VAL A 11 2.45 -6.63 -17.60
CA VAL A 11 3.72 -6.26 -18.26
C VAL A 11 3.69 -6.66 -19.73
N PRO A 12 4.48 -6.00 -20.60
CA PRO A 12 4.58 -6.40 -22.00
C PRO A 12 5.11 -7.82 -22.17
N ASP A 13 4.81 -8.41 -23.33
CA ASP A 13 5.34 -9.70 -23.73
C ASP A 13 6.89 -9.69 -23.72
N GLY A 14 7.47 -10.81 -23.27
CA GLY A 14 8.93 -10.99 -23.20
C GLY A 14 9.58 -10.51 -21.90
N TYR A 15 8.82 -9.96 -20.95
CA TYR A 15 9.34 -9.59 -19.62
C TYR A 15 9.55 -10.78 -18.67
N GLY A 16 9.32 -12.01 -19.15
CA GLY A 16 9.63 -13.25 -18.44
C GLY A 16 8.72 -13.55 -17.24
N MET A 17 7.50 -13.01 -17.20
CA MET A 17 6.52 -13.38 -16.18
C MET A 17 5.96 -14.78 -16.46
N PRO A 18 5.92 -15.68 -15.47
CA PRO A 18 5.27 -16.97 -15.63
C PRO A 18 3.76 -16.82 -15.87
N ASP A 19 3.20 -17.68 -16.70
CA ASP A 19 1.75 -17.72 -16.97
C ASP A 19 0.97 -18.56 -15.94
N ASP A 20 1.67 -19.27 -15.06
CA ASP A 20 1.12 -20.09 -13.98
C ASP A 20 1.25 -19.42 -12.60
N ASP A 21 0.86 -20.15 -11.56
CA ASP A 21 0.91 -19.69 -10.18
C ASP A 21 2.28 -19.91 -9.50
N GLU A 22 3.32 -20.34 -10.22
CA GLU A 22 4.64 -20.61 -9.63
C GLU A 22 5.24 -19.34 -9.03
N GLY A 23 5.60 -19.39 -7.74
CA GLY A 23 6.13 -18.25 -7.00
C GLY A 23 5.08 -17.21 -6.58
N MET A 24 3.79 -17.44 -6.80
CA MET A 24 2.73 -16.58 -6.26
C MET A 24 2.68 -16.70 -4.74
N LEU A 25 2.58 -15.56 -4.06
CA LEU A 25 2.51 -15.51 -2.61
C LEU A 25 1.05 -15.58 -2.13
N PRO A 26 0.75 -16.34 -1.06
CA PRO A 26 -0.59 -16.38 -0.50
C PRO A 26 -0.93 -15.04 0.16
N TRP A 27 -2.22 -14.70 0.25
CA TRP A 27 -2.67 -13.49 0.94
C TRP A 27 -2.18 -13.40 2.40
N SER A 28 -2.07 -14.53 3.09
CA SER A 28 -1.56 -14.61 4.46
C SER A 28 -0.11 -14.12 4.59
N TRP A 29 0.71 -14.23 3.53
CA TRP A 29 2.05 -13.65 3.53
C TRP A 29 1.97 -12.13 3.58
N ALA A 30 1.18 -11.52 2.69
CA ALA A 30 1.01 -10.06 2.64
C ALA A 30 0.42 -9.54 3.96
N GLU A 31 -0.60 -10.22 4.48
CA GLU A 31 -1.22 -9.90 5.76
C GLU A 31 -0.21 -9.98 6.92
N ASN A 32 0.66 -10.99 6.96
CA ASN A 32 1.71 -11.07 7.97
C ASN A 32 2.72 -9.91 7.86
N GLN A 33 3.12 -9.54 6.64
CA GLN A 33 3.99 -8.38 6.43
C GLN A 33 3.35 -7.09 6.95
N LEU A 34 2.06 -6.88 6.68
CA LEU A 34 1.30 -5.74 7.20
C LEU A 34 1.20 -5.79 8.73
N LEU A 35 0.79 -6.92 9.32
CA LEU A 35 0.63 -7.08 10.77
C LEU A 35 1.92 -6.81 11.55
N THR A 36 3.09 -7.13 10.98
CA THR A 36 4.39 -7.00 11.65
C THR A 36 5.11 -5.69 11.38
N ALA A 37 4.65 -4.91 10.41
CA ALA A 37 5.27 -3.64 10.05
C ALA A 37 5.02 -2.57 11.13
N ALA A 38 6.08 -1.88 11.53
CA ALA A 38 5.98 -0.69 12.36
C ALA A 38 5.78 0.59 11.53
N ASN A 39 6.35 0.65 10.32
CA ASN A 39 6.34 1.82 9.46
C ASN A 39 5.63 1.53 8.13
N TYR A 40 4.81 2.49 7.72
CA TYR A 40 4.05 2.48 6.48
C TYR A 40 4.37 3.74 5.67
N TRP A 41 4.83 3.57 4.43
CA TRP A 41 5.20 4.66 3.56
C TRP A 41 4.01 5.08 2.69
N PHE A 42 3.39 6.19 3.05
CA PHE A 42 2.25 6.73 2.33
C PHE A 42 2.71 7.53 1.13
N ALA A 43 2.17 7.22 -0.04
CA ALA A 43 2.16 8.08 -1.21
C ALA A 43 0.81 8.80 -1.31
N THR A 44 0.86 10.13 -1.26
CA THR A 44 -0.29 11.03 -1.39
C THR A 44 -0.07 12.03 -2.51
N VAL A 45 -1.14 12.67 -2.98
CA VAL A 45 -1.07 13.67 -4.06
C VAL A 45 -1.39 15.05 -3.50
N ARG A 46 -0.51 16.02 -3.76
CA ARG A 46 -0.74 17.43 -3.41
C ARG A 46 -1.82 18.05 -4.30
N PRO A 47 -2.44 19.17 -3.88
CA PRO A 47 -3.43 19.87 -4.71
C PRO A 47 -2.91 20.32 -6.09
N ASP A 48 -1.60 20.51 -6.23
CA ASP A 48 -0.94 20.85 -7.51
C ASP A 48 -0.56 19.62 -8.35
N GLY A 49 -1.01 18.42 -7.96
CA GLY A 49 -0.74 17.15 -8.63
C GLY A 49 0.60 16.52 -8.26
N ARG A 50 1.45 17.16 -7.45
CA ARG A 50 2.76 16.60 -7.11
C ARG A 50 2.63 15.41 -6.15
N PRO A 51 3.32 14.28 -6.39
CA PRO A 51 3.37 13.19 -5.44
C PRO A 51 4.15 13.61 -4.18
N SER A 52 3.76 13.07 -3.03
CA SER A 52 4.41 13.28 -1.75
C SER A 52 4.46 11.97 -0.99
N THR A 53 5.64 11.61 -0.50
CA THR A 53 5.83 10.42 0.34
C THR A 53 6.16 10.77 1.78
N SER A 54 5.66 10.00 2.73
CA SER A 54 6.04 10.13 4.15
C SER A 54 5.83 8.80 4.89
N PRO A 55 6.77 8.36 5.74
CA PRO A 55 6.54 7.24 6.64
C PRO A 55 5.63 7.65 7.79
N VAL A 56 4.84 6.70 8.27
CA VAL A 56 3.92 6.86 9.40
C VAL A 56 3.85 5.54 10.16
N TRP A 57 3.64 5.61 11.46
CA TRP A 57 3.20 4.45 12.22
C TRP A 57 1.74 4.17 11.98
N GLY A 58 1.38 2.90 12.05
CA GLY A 58 0.02 2.44 11.86
C GLY A 58 -0.12 1.01 12.34
N ILE A 59 -1.35 0.51 12.30
CA ILE A 59 -1.67 -0.87 12.61
C ILE A 59 -2.55 -1.44 11.51
N TRP A 60 -2.27 -2.69 11.15
CA TRP A 60 -3.18 -3.48 10.32
C TRP A 60 -4.19 -4.18 11.22
N HIS A 61 -5.48 -3.94 11.00
CA HIS A 61 -6.55 -4.53 11.79
C HIS A 61 -7.78 -4.77 10.92
N GLU A 62 -8.34 -5.98 10.99
CA GLU A 62 -9.59 -6.37 10.30
C GLU A 62 -9.65 -6.00 8.80
N GLY A 63 -8.50 -6.10 8.10
CA GLY A 63 -8.42 -5.81 6.67
C GLY A 63 -8.26 -4.33 6.32
N ALA A 64 -7.97 -3.47 7.30
CA ALA A 64 -7.71 -2.05 7.10
C ALA A 64 -6.43 -1.58 7.80
N LEU A 65 -5.77 -0.58 7.21
CA LEU A 65 -4.66 0.13 7.81
C LEU A 65 -5.20 1.34 8.58
N TYR A 66 -4.99 1.35 9.89
CA TYR A 66 -5.27 2.49 10.75
C TYR A 66 -3.99 3.26 11.03
N PHE A 67 -4.07 4.57 10.99
CA PHE A 67 -2.95 5.48 11.25
C PHE A 67 -3.47 6.76 11.88
N ASP A 68 -2.57 7.52 12.51
CA ASP A 68 -2.90 8.82 13.07
C ASP A 68 -2.25 9.97 12.29
N GLY A 69 -2.60 11.19 12.69
CA GLY A 69 -1.95 12.39 12.20
C GLY A 69 -2.76 13.64 12.48
N SER A 70 -2.07 14.76 12.69
CA SER A 70 -2.71 16.06 12.73
C SER A 70 -3.26 16.43 11.36
N ASP A 71 -4.48 16.97 11.35
CA ASP A 71 -5.13 17.65 10.21
C ASP A 71 -4.26 18.77 9.60
N GLN A 72 -3.31 19.31 10.37
CA GLN A 72 -2.37 20.32 9.90
C GLN A 72 -1.21 19.75 9.09
N SER A 73 -0.95 18.45 9.17
CA SER A 73 0.12 17.79 8.43
C SER A 73 -0.13 17.82 6.93
N ARG A 74 0.96 17.82 6.14
CA ARG A 74 0.84 17.81 4.68
C ARG A 74 0.11 16.55 4.18
N ARG A 75 0.38 15.38 4.78
CA ARG A 75 -0.26 14.11 4.45
C ARG A 75 -1.78 14.19 4.65
N MET A 76 -2.25 14.63 5.81
CA MET A 76 -3.70 14.73 6.07
C MET A 76 -4.38 15.77 5.17
N LYS A 77 -3.72 16.91 4.90
CA LYS A 77 -4.22 17.90 3.92
C LYS A 77 -4.32 17.34 2.50
N ASN A 78 -3.34 16.52 2.10
CA ASN A 78 -3.38 15.84 0.81
C ASN A 78 -4.52 14.81 0.75
N ILE A 79 -4.67 13.98 1.79
CA ILE A 79 -5.74 12.97 1.89
C ILE A 79 -7.12 13.61 1.88
N ALA A 80 -7.31 14.71 2.63
CA ALA A 80 -8.57 15.43 2.66
C ALA A 80 -8.97 16.01 1.28
N ALA A 81 -7.99 16.41 0.46
CA ALA A 81 -8.22 16.90 -0.89
C ALA A 81 -8.37 15.77 -1.93
N ASN A 82 -7.64 14.67 -1.74
CA ASN A 82 -7.68 13.48 -2.58
C ASN A 82 -7.48 12.23 -1.69
N PRO A 83 -8.54 11.46 -1.38
CA PRO A 83 -8.45 10.34 -0.46
C PRO A 83 -7.72 9.13 -1.04
N ARG A 84 -7.46 9.09 -2.36
CA ARG A 84 -6.75 7.98 -3.00
C ARG A 84 -5.28 7.99 -2.59
N VAL A 85 -4.84 6.90 -1.97
CA VAL A 85 -3.49 6.71 -1.47
C VAL A 85 -2.93 5.35 -1.92
N ALA A 86 -1.62 5.29 -2.06
CA ALA A 86 -0.87 4.04 -2.07
C ALA A 86 0.01 4.01 -0.83
N VAL A 87 0.17 2.83 -0.22
CA VAL A 87 1.00 2.63 0.97
C VAL A 87 1.88 1.41 0.73
N HIS A 88 3.17 1.50 1.01
CA HIS A 88 4.07 0.35 0.93
C HIS A 88 4.92 0.18 2.20
N LEU A 89 5.50 -1.00 2.36
CA LEU A 89 6.44 -1.32 3.43
C LEU A 89 7.89 -1.02 3.01
N GLU A 90 8.83 -1.13 3.94
CA GLU A 90 10.23 -0.69 3.77
C GLU A 90 11.09 -1.59 2.86
N SER A 91 10.81 -2.89 2.83
CA SER A 91 11.65 -3.84 2.10
C SER A 91 11.41 -3.74 0.60
N GLY A 92 12.44 -3.38 -0.16
CA GLY A 92 12.43 -3.43 -1.63
C GLY A 92 12.48 -4.84 -2.21
N ASP A 93 12.89 -5.83 -1.42
CA ASP A 93 12.95 -7.24 -1.84
C ASP A 93 11.62 -7.96 -1.56
N ASN A 94 10.98 -7.64 -0.42
CA ASN A 94 9.74 -8.24 0.06
C ASN A 94 8.67 -7.15 0.26
N VAL A 95 8.18 -6.60 -0.85
CA VAL A 95 7.28 -5.45 -0.84
C VAL A 95 5.83 -5.91 -0.69
N ALA A 96 5.11 -5.33 0.27
CA ALA A 96 3.65 -5.30 0.27
C ALA A 96 3.18 -3.87 -0.05
N ILE A 97 2.22 -3.75 -0.98
CA ILE A 97 1.62 -2.47 -1.39
C ILE A 97 0.11 -2.56 -1.18
N LEU A 98 -0.44 -1.52 -0.55
CA LEU A 98 -1.86 -1.29 -0.41
C LEU A 98 -2.25 -0.10 -1.27
N GLU A 99 -3.35 -0.22 -2.01
CA GLU A 99 -3.98 0.89 -2.71
C GLU A 99 -5.41 1.03 -2.21
N GLY A 100 -5.85 2.26 -1.95
CA GLY A 100 -7.16 2.47 -1.39
C GLY A 100 -7.53 3.93 -1.20
N SER A 101 -8.64 4.14 -0.49
CA SER A 101 -9.07 5.47 -0.05
C SER A 101 -8.93 5.58 1.46
N ALA A 102 -8.26 6.63 1.93
CA ALA A 102 -8.20 6.97 3.35
C ALA A 102 -9.32 7.95 3.70
N ALA A 103 -9.90 7.79 4.90
CA ALA A 103 -11.00 8.59 5.43
C ALA A 103 -10.64 9.15 6.81
#